data_AF-A0A178EK27-F1
#
_entry.id   AF-A0A178EK27-F1
#
_cell.length_a   1.000
_cell.length_b   1.000
_cell.length_c   1.000
_cell.angle_alpha   90.00
_cell.angle_beta   90.00
_cell.angle_gamma   90.00
#
_symmetry.space_group_name_H-M   'P 1'
#
loop_
_entity.id
_entity.type
_entity.pdbx_description
1 polymer ?
#
loop_
_entity_poly.entity_id
_entity_poly.type
_entity_poly.pdbx_seq_one_letter_code
_entity_poly.pdbx_strand_id
1 'polypeptide(L)'
;MNSSNLKSRRPLEINSIDHIIRCYGGRTVASEMDPGYMQHSKRPEDLAQYISYLNRRNGELRLEITFYRQCFEHSQALREKLSSLSQDLLHECIIGMLDDAAFEDIKNISKSISLALDNFAEDQQKAFDAFIAPYVACRRTPRPGISLDGPI
;
A
#
# COMPACT_ATOMS: atom_id res chain seq x y z
N MET A 1 -44.28 -3.55 -3.42
CA MET A 1 -43.45 -4.76 -3.15
C MET A 1 -42.08 -4.50 -3.75
N ASN A 2 -41.12 -4.06 -2.92
CA ASN A 2 -39.81 -3.63 -3.39
C ASN A 2 -38.83 -4.81 -3.36
N SER A 3 -38.38 -5.21 -4.54
CA SER A 3 -37.19 -6.06 -4.72
C SER A 3 -35.97 -5.14 -4.85
N SER A 4 -35.10 -5.10 -3.85
CA SER A 4 -33.81 -4.43 -3.97
C SER A 4 -32.68 -5.35 -3.50
N ASN A 5 -32.08 -6.00 -4.51
CA ASN A 5 -30.64 -6.18 -4.69
C ASN A 5 -29.81 -6.53 -3.44
N LEU A 6 -29.68 -7.84 -3.17
CA LEU A 6 -28.52 -8.38 -2.47
C LEU A 6 -27.30 -8.24 -3.39
N LYS A 7 -26.61 -7.09 -3.30
CA LYS A 7 -25.26 -6.96 -3.85
C LYS A 7 -24.38 -7.97 -3.14
N SER A 8 -23.93 -8.98 -3.90
CA SER A 8 -22.86 -9.92 -3.55
C SER A 8 -21.69 -9.19 -2.87
N ARG A 9 -21.67 -9.22 -1.54
CA ARG A 9 -20.47 -8.89 -0.74
C ARG A 9 -19.48 -10.03 -0.97
N ARG A 10 -18.67 -9.96 -2.02
CA ARG A 10 -17.43 -10.72 -2.05
C ARG A 10 -16.62 -10.27 -0.82
N PRO A 11 -16.06 -11.19 -0.01
CA PRO A 11 -15.13 -10.80 1.03
C PRO A 11 -14.04 -9.92 0.40
N LEU A 12 -13.75 -8.77 0.99
CA LEU A 12 -12.58 -7.98 0.62
C LEU A 12 -11.38 -8.94 0.66
N GLU A 13 -10.75 -9.17 -0.49
CA GLU A 13 -9.49 -9.89 -0.55
C GLU A 13 -8.59 -9.26 0.50
N ILE A 14 -8.10 -10.09 1.44
CA ILE A 14 -7.28 -9.64 2.54
C ILE A 14 -6.05 -8.98 1.93
N ASN A 15 -6.04 -7.65 1.89
CA ASN A 15 -4.91 -6.89 1.40
C ASN A 15 -3.71 -7.32 2.24
N SER A 16 -2.65 -7.82 1.59
CA SER A 16 -1.44 -8.28 2.26
C SER A 16 -0.86 -7.18 3.15
N ILE A 17 -1.06 -5.92 2.78
CA ILE A 17 -0.73 -4.73 3.55
C ILE A 17 -1.60 -4.65 4.80
N ASP A 18 -2.93 -4.77 4.70
CA ASP A 18 -3.84 -4.77 5.87
C ASP A 18 -3.54 -5.92 6.83
N HIS A 19 -3.16 -7.09 6.30
CA HIS A 19 -2.73 -8.23 7.11
C HIS A 19 -1.45 -7.92 7.88
N ILE A 20 -0.42 -7.38 7.21
CA ILE A 20 0.84 -7.01 7.86
C ILE A 20 0.59 -5.90 8.88
N ILE A 21 -0.17 -4.87 8.53
CA ILE A 21 -0.55 -3.80 9.43
C ILE A 21 -1.27 -4.36 10.67
N ARG A 22 -2.24 -5.26 10.48
CA ARG A 22 -2.96 -5.92 11.57
C ARG A 22 -2.03 -6.80 12.42
N CYS A 23 -1.06 -7.48 11.82
CA CYS A 23 -0.12 -8.35 12.50
C CYS A 23 1.00 -7.61 13.25
N TYR A 24 1.42 -6.42 12.79
CA TYR A 24 2.64 -5.76 13.29
C TYR A 24 2.44 -4.35 13.87
N GLY A 25 1.40 -3.61 13.45
CA GLY A 25 1.08 -2.27 13.97
C GLY A 25 -0.22 -2.19 14.78
N GLY A 26 -1.10 -3.20 14.68
CA GLY A 26 -2.48 -3.09 15.19
C GLY A 26 -3.38 -2.31 14.22
N ARG A 27 -4.70 -2.25 14.49
CA ARG A 27 -5.70 -1.62 13.60
C ARG A 27 -5.31 -0.17 13.27
N THR A 28 -5.05 0.15 12.00
CA THR A 28 -4.69 1.52 11.54
C THR A 28 -5.85 2.27 10.91
N VAL A 29 -6.94 1.59 10.52
CA VAL A 29 -8.09 2.29 10.00
C VAL A 29 -8.81 2.97 11.18
N ALA A 30 -8.73 4.29 11.27
CA ALA A 30 -9.49 5.09 12.24
C ALA A 30 -11.01 4.78 12.16
N SER A 31 -11.48 4.34 10.99
CA SER A 31 -12.86 3.87 10.78
C SER A 31 -13.16 2.44 11.29
N GLU A 32 -12.16 1.62 11.62
CA GLU A 32 -12.33 0.24 12.14
C GLU A 32 -11.93 0.10 13.63
N MET A 33 -11.43 1.17 14.23
CA MET A 33 -11.17 1.20 15.66
C MET A 33 -12.48 1.53 16.38
N ASP A 34 -13.00 0.56 17.15
CA ASP A 34 -14.19 0.77 17.95
C ASP A 34 -13.96 1.96 18.92
N PRO A 35 -14.92 2.90 19.04
CA PRO A 35 -14.80 4.05 19.94
C PRO A 35 -14.48 3.67 21.39
N GLY A 36 -14.92 2.49 21.85
CA GLY A 36 -14.60 1.95 23.18
C GLY A 36 -13.11 1.67 23.37
N TYR A 37 -12.44 1.08 22.37
CA TYR A 37 -10.98 0.86 22.43
C TYR A 37 -10.19 2.18 22.35
N MET A 38 -10.72 3.19 21.64
CA MET A 38 -10.17 4.55 21.67
C MET A 38 -10.22 5.17 23.08
N GLN A 39 -11.28 4.93 23.86
CA GLN A 39 -11.41 5.48 25.21
C GLN A 39 -10.48 4.79 26.23
N HIS A 40 -10.27 3.48 26.11
CA HIS A 40 -9.36 2.76 27.02
C HIS A 40 -7.88 3.07 26.77
N SER A 41 -7.50 3.35 25.52
CA SER A 41 -6.13 3.82 25.20
C SER A 41 -5.79 5.17 25.84
N LYS A 42 -6.79 5.97 26.25
CA LYS A 42 -6.60 7.31 26.83
C LYS A 42 -6.37 7.31 28.34
N ARG A 43 -6.38 6.15 29.02
CA ARG A 43 -6.13 6.05 30.47
C ARG A 43 -4.84 5.28 30.74
N PRO A 44 -3.68 5.94 30.64
CA PRO A 44 -2.43 5.29 30.99
C PRO A 44 -2.28 5.19 32.51
N GLU A 45 -2.09 3.98 33.02
CA GLU A 45 -1.69 3.73 34.41
C GLU A 45 -0.25 4.21 34.66
N ASP A 46 0.58 4.19 33.62
CA ASP A 46 1.94 4.73 33.60
C ASP A 46 2.15 5.63 32.36
N LEU A 47 2.31 6.93 32.62
CA LEU A 47 2.52 7.96 31.61
C LEU A 47 3.78 7.73 30.78
N ALA A 48 4.86 7.19 31.36
CA ALA A 48 6.11 6.97 30.66
C ALA A 48 5.98 5.85 29.61
N GLN A 49 5.31 4.75 29.98
CA GLN A 49 4.98 3.66 29.06
C GLN A 49 4.06 4.12 27.94
N TYR A 50 3.09 4.97 28.26
CA TYR A 50 2.15 5.50 27.27
C TYR A 50 2.82 6.44 26.27
N ILE A 51 3.72 7.32 26.72
CA ILE A 51 4.53 8.16 25.83
C ILE A 51 5.39 7.28 24.90
N SER A 52 6.02 6.24 25.43
CA SER A 52 6.80 5.29 24.61
C SER A 52 5.93 4.58 23.57
N TYR A 53 4.73 4.15 23.95
CA TYR A 53 3.76 3.53 23.04
C TYR A 53 3.34 4.49 21.92
N LEU A 54 2.95 5.72 22.26
CA LEU A 54 2.54 6.73 21.29
C LEU A 54 3.66 7.09 20.33
N ASN A 55 4.90 7.22 20.81
CA ASN A 55 6.06 7.49 19.96
C ASN A 55 6.30 6.35 18.95
N ARG A 56 6.22 5.10 19.40
CA ARG A 56 6.30 3.94 18.50
C ARG A 56 5.18 3.97 17.46
N ARG A 57 3.94 4.18 17.89
CA ARG A 57 2.78 4.20 16.99
C ARG A 57 2.86 5.34 15.97
N ASN A 58 3.34 6.51 16.39
CA ASN A 58 3.57 7.66 15.50
C ASN A 58 4.64 7.32 14.45
N GLY A 59 5.71 6.64 14.84
CA GLY A 59 6.73 6.14 13.91
C GLY A 59 6.17 5.19 12.86
N GLU A 60 5.38 4.20 13.28
CA GLU A 60 4.71 3.25 12.37
C GLU A 60 3.77 3.97 11.38
N LEU A 61 2.94 4.90 11.87
CA LEU A 61 2.03 5.67 11.02
C LEU A 61 2.77 6.56 10.00
N ARG A 62 3.92 7.11 10.36
CA ARG A 62 4.74 7.89 9.41
C ARG A 62 5.27 7.02 8.28
N LEU A 63 5.70 5.80 8.57
CA LEU A 63 6.15 4.85 7.54
C LEU A 63 5.01 4.48 6.60
N GLU A 64 3.83 4.20 7.15
CA GLU A 64 2.61 3.87 6.39
C GLU A 64 2.19 5.03 5.47
N ILE A 65 2.16 6.27 5.98
CA ILE A 65 1.82 7.45 5.19
C ILE A 65 2.84 7.65 4.05
N THR A 66 4.13 7.48 4.31
CA THR A 66 5.17 7.59 3.28
C THR A 66 4.99 6.55 2.19
N PHE A 67 4.72 5.29 2.57
CA PHE A 67 4.44 4.22 1.63
C PHE A 67 3.24 4.54 0.73
N TYR A 68 2.09 4.93 1.32
CA TYR A 68 0.91 5.27 0.50
C TYR A 68 1.13 6.47 -0.42
N ARG A 69 1.92 7.46 0.00
CA ARG A 69 2.32 8.58 -0.87
C ARG A 69 3.12 8.09 -2.08
N GLN A 70 4.10 7.22 -1.87
CA GLN A 70 4.88 6.63 -2.96
C GLN A 70 4.00 5.81 -3.91
N CYS A 71 3.12 4.96 -3.39
CA CYS A 71 2.16 4.21 -4.21
C CYS A 71 1.29 5.13 -5.07
N PHE A 72 0.85 6.25 -4.51
CA PHE A 72 0.05 7.24 -5.21
C PHE A 72 0.87 7.96 -6.30
N GLU A 73 2.11 8.35 -6.02
CA GLU A 73 3.02 8.95 -7.00
C GLU A 73 3.28 8.00 -8.18
N HIS A 74 3.58 6.73 -7.92
CA HIS A 74 3.73 5.71 -8.97
C HIS A 74 2.44 5.56 -9.80
N SER A 75 1.28 5.63 -9.16
CA SER A 75 -0.02 5.52 -9.84
C SER A 75 -0.31 6.74 -10.71
N GLN A 76 0.08 7.94 -10.26
CA GLN A 76 -0.01 9.15 -11.09
C GLN A 76 0.91 9.08 -12.30
N ALA A 77 2.16 8.67 -12.11
CA ALA A 77 3.12 8.52 -13.21
C ALA A 77 2.64 7.51 -14.25
N LEU A 78 2.10 6.36 -13.81
CA LEU A 78 1.49 5.39 -14.72
C LEU A 78 0.32 6.00 -15.48
N ARG A 79 -0.59 6.69 -14.79
CA ARG A 79 -1.76 7.33 -15.41
C ARG A 79 -1.37 8.31 -16.51
N GLU A 80 -0.38 9.16 -16.25
CA GLU A 80 0.12 10.13 -17.24
C GLU A 80 0.72 9.41 -18.46
N LYS A 81 1.56 8.40 -18.23
CA LYS A 81 2.17 7.60 -19.30
C LYS A 81 1.14 6.85 -20.12
N LEU A 82 0.15 6.22 -19.48
CA LEU A 82 -0.93 5.50 -20.16
C LEU A 82 -1.81 6.45 -20.97
N SER A 83 -2.07 7.66 -20.45
CA SER A 83 -2.82 8.68 -21.19
C SER A 83 -2.11 9.05 -22.49
N SER A 84 -0.80 9.31 -22.45
CA SER A 84 0.00 9.58 -23.66
C SER A 84 -0.06 8.41 -24.64
N LEU A 85 0.31 7.20 -24.18
CA LEU A 85 0.35 6.01 -25.04
C LEU A 85 -1.03 5.67 -25.64
N SER A 86 -2.12 5.93 -24.91
CA SER A 86 -3.47 5.72 -25.42
C SER A 86 -3.85 6.70 -26.54
N GLN A 87 -3.38 7.94 -26.46
CA GLN A 87 -3.57 8.94 -27.51
C GLN A 87 -2.74 8.58 -28.74
N ASP A 88 -1.48 8.18 -28.55
CA ASP A 88 -0.60 7.73 -29.62
C ASP A 88 -1.18 6.49 -30.32
N LEU A 89 -1.68 5.52 -29.55
CA LEU A 89 -2.32 4.32 -30.09
C LEU A 89 -3.56 4.66 -30.93
N LEU A 90 -4.40 5.58 -30.44
CA LEU A 90 -5.58 6.02 -31.18
C LEU A 90 -5.19 6.72 -32.48
N HIS A 91 -4.14 7.54 -32.46
CA HIS A 91 -3.62 8.22 -33.64
C HIS A 91 -3.13 7.22 -34.69
N GLU A 92 -2.30 6.25 -34.29
CA GLU A 92 -1.78 5.22 -35.18
C GLU A 92 -2.88 4.29 -35.71
N CYS A 93 -3.91 3.99 -34.92
CA CYS A 93 -5.08 3.25 -35.40
C CYS A 93 -5.85 4.02 -36.48
N ILE A 94 -5.99 5.35 -36.35
CA ILE A 94 -6.64 6.18 -37.38
C ILE A 94 -5.82 6.19 -38.66
N ILE A 95 -4.50 6.36 -38.55
CA ILE A 95 -3.58 6.32 -39.71
C ILE A 95 -3.59 4.94 -40.35
N GLY A 96 -3.55 3.88 -39.55
CA GLY A 96 -3.57 2.49 -40.01
C GLY A 96 -4.84 2.09 -40.77
N MET A 97 -5.97 2.76 -40.51
CA MET A 97 -7.17 2.60 -41.34
C MET A 97 -7.05 3.27 -42.72
N LEU A 98 -6.12 4.21 -42.87
CA LEU A 98 -5.88 4.96 -44.10
C LEU A 98 -4.69 4.40 -44.91
N ASP A 99 -3.74 3.72 -44.26
CA ASP A 99 -2.55 3.10 -44.86
C ASP A 99 -2.13 1.85 -44.06
N ASP A 100 -1.99 0.68 -44.71
CA ASP A 100 -1.67 -0.63 -44.09
C ASP A 100 -0.29 -0.66 -43.39
N ALA A 101 0.52 0.39 -43.55
CA ALA A 101 1.86 0.52 -42.98
C ALA A 101 1.91 0.68 -41.44
N ALA A 102 0.82 1.07 -40.76
CA ALA A 102 0.86 1.44 -39.34
C ALA A 102 0.81 0.24 -38.35
N PHE A 103 0.69 -1.00 -38.81
CA PHE A 103 0.51 -2.16 -37.92
C PHE A 103 1.68 -2.39 -36.96
N GLU A 104 2.92 -2.21 -37.41
CA GLU A 104 4.09 -2.36 -36.52
C GLU A 104 4.16 -1.24 -35.47
N ASP A 105 3.73 -0.02 -35.78
CA ASP A 105 3.71 1.08 -34.82
C ASP A 105 2.65 0.87 -33.73
N ILE A 106 1.44 0.43 -34.12
CA ILE A 106 0.38 0.00 -33.18
C ILE A 106 0.91 -1.08 -32.22
N LYS A 107 1.61 -2.08 -32.77
CA LYS A 107 2.21 -3.18 -31.99
C LYS A 107 3.31 -2.69 -31.06
N ASN A 108 4.13 -1.73 -31.48
CA ASN A 108 5.18 -1.14 -30.65
C ASN A 108 4.60 -0.30 -29.50
N ILE A 109 3.54 0.46 -29.74
CA ILE A 109 2.83 1.21 -28.69
C ILE A 109 2.18 0.25 -27.70
N SER A 110 1.55 -0.82 -28.18
CA SER A 110 0.98 -1.86 -27.32
C SER A 110 2.03 -2.50 -26.39
N LYS A 111 3.22 -2.83 -26.91
CA LYS A 111 4.34 -3.30 -26.07
C LYS A 111 4.78 -2.25 -25.05
N SER A 112 4.79 -0.98 -25.43
CA SER A 112 5.18 0.12 -24.53
C SER A 112 4.19 0.30 -23.38
N ILE A 113 2.89 0.02 -23.61
CA ILE A 113 1.87 -0.03 -22.56
C ILE A 113 2.17 -1.18 -21.60
N SER A 114 2.44 -2.39 -22.11
CA SER A 114 2.81 -3.54 -21.27
C SER A 114 4.02 -3.24 -20.40
N LEU A 115 5.08 -2.68 -21.00
CA LEU A 115 6.29 -2.29 -20.27
C LEU A 115 6.01 -1.23 -19.19
N ALA A 116 5.10 -0.27 -19.46
CA ALA A 116 4.72 0.71 -18.45
C ALA A 116 4.00 0.08 -17.25
N LEU A 117 3.18 -0.94 -17.48
CA LEU A 117 2.52 -1.70 -16.41
C LEU A 117 3.52 -2.54 -15.61
N ASP A 118 4.47 -3.18 -16.28
CA ASP A 118 5.52 -3.97 -15.62
C ASP A 118 6.39 -3.08 -14.73
N ASN A 119 6.84 -1.92 -15.25
CA ASN A 119 7.62 -0.95 -14.46
C ASN A 119 6.83 -0.45 -13.25
N PHE A 120 5.53 -0.18 -13.41
CA PHE A 120 4.68 0.22 -12.30
C PHE A 120 4.60 -0.87 -11.21
N ALA A 121 4.44 -2.13 -11.61
CA ALA A 121 4.43 -3.26 -10.67
C ALA A 121 5.76 -3.39 -9.92
N GLU A 122 6.89 -3.23 -10.61
CA GLU A 122 8.21 -3.22 -9.99
C GLU A 122 8.39 -2.07 -8.99
N ASP A 123 7.95 -0.86 -9.34
CA ASP A 123 8.05 0.30 -8.48
C ASP A 123 7.19 0.16 -7.21
N GLN A 124 5.97 -0.38 -7.35
CA GLN A 124 5.11 -0.72 -6.21
C GLN A 124 5.78 -1.76 -5.30
N GLN A 125 6.39 -2.79 -5.89
CA GLN A 125 7.08 -3.84 -5.12
C GLN A 125 8.29 -3.27 -4.37
N LYS A 126 9.11 -2.41 -5.01
CA LYS A 126 10.24 -1.73 -4.35
C LYS A 126 9.78 -0.86 -3.19
N ALA A 127 8.70 -0.10 -3.37
CA ALA A 127 8.13 0.73 -2.30
C ALA A 127 7.64 -0.14 -1.13
N PHE A 128 7.00 -1.27 -1.44
CA PHE A 128 6.55 -2.22 -0.42
C PHE A 128 7.73 -2.86 0.34
N ASP A 129 8.76 -3.33 -0.37
CA ASP A 129 9.94 -3.92 0.26
C ASP A 129 10.64 -2.93 1.21
N ALA A 130 10.73 -1.66 0.80
CA ALA A 130 11.25 -0.57 1.63
C ALA A 130 10.39 -0.32 2.88
N PHE A 131 9.06 -0.36 2.74
CA PHE A 131 8.12 -0.22 3.86
C PHE A 131 8.25 -1.36 4.89
N ILE A 132 8.46 -2.60 4.43
CA ILE A 132 8.53 -3.78 5.29
C ILE A 132 9.93 -3.97 5.93
N ALA A 133 10.99 -3.45 5.34
CA ALA A 133 12.36 -3.63 5.80
C ALA A 133 12.58 -3.35 7.32
N PRO A 134 12.04 -2.28 7.93
CA PRO A 134 12.19 -2.02 9.36
C PRO A 134 11.55 -3.10 10.24
N TYR A 135 10.40 -3.66 9.81
CA TYR A 135 9.69 -4.71 10.54
C TYR A 135 10.43 -6.05 10.48
N VAL A 136 11.07 -6.36 9.35
CA VAL A 136 11.90 -7.56 9.18
C VAL A 136 13.20 -7.45 9.97
N ALA A 137 13.83 -6.27 10.01
CA ALA A 137 15.04 -6.04 10.78
C ALA A 137 14.81 -6.19 12.30
N CYS A 138 13.68 -5.69 12.81
CA CYS A 138 13.28 -5.86 14.21
C CYS A 138 13.05 -7.33 14.64
N ARG A 139 12.83 -8.26 13.71
CA ARG A 139 12.74 -9.70 14.02
C ARG A 139 14.11 -10.36 14.23
N ARG A 140 15.20 -9.74 13.78
CA ARG A 140 16.55 -10.34 13.80
C ARG A 140 17.39 -9.95 15.02
N THR A 141 16.97 -8.96 15.80
CA THR A 141 17.58 -8.65 17.09
C THR A 141 16.81 -9.38 18.21
N PRO A 142 17.45 -10.34 18.92
CA PRO A 142 16.88 -10.84 20.15
C PRO A 142 16.64 -9.64 21.08
N ARG A 143 15.47 -9.57 21.73
CA ARG A 143 15.28 -8.70 22.90
C ARG A 143 16.49 -8.90 23.81
N PRO A 144 17.22 -7.85 24.23
CA PRO A 144 18.16 -7.97 25.33
C PRO A 144 17.38 -8.59 26.49
N GLY A 145 17.81 -9.77 26.93
CA GLY A 145 17.17 -10.49 28.00
C GLY A 145 17.06 -9.56 29.21
N ILE A 146 15.85 -9.43 29.75
CA ILE A 146 15.68 -8.92 31.10
C ILE A 146 16.37 -9.95 31.99
N SER A 147 17.58 -9.62 32.43
CA SER A 147 18.33 -10.42 33.40
C SER A 147 17.54 -10.33 34.71
N LEU A 148 16.75 -11.37 34.99
CA LEU A 148 16.21 -11.64 36.31
C LEU A 148 17.34 -12.24 37.15
N ASP A 149 18.25 -11.39 37.64
CA ASP A 149 19.23 -11.79 38.64
C ASP A 149 19.47 -10.65 39.66
N GLY A 150 18.69 -10.71 40.74
CA GLY A 150 19.01 -10.34 42.13
C GLY A 150 19.25 -8.87 42.52
N PRO A 151 19.31 -8.56 43.85
CA PRO A 151 19.35 -9.49 45.00
C PRO A 151 18.23 -9.28 46.06
N ILE A 152 18.07 -10.30 46.91
CA ILE A 152 17.35 -10.29 48.19
C ILE A 152 18.25 -9.66 49.26
#